data_AF-A0A2V7AGT0-F1
#
_entry.id   AF-A0A2V7AGT0-F1
#
_cell.length_a   1.000
_cell.length_b   1.000
_cell.length_c   1.000
_cell.angle_alpha   90.00
_cell.angle_beta   90.00
_cell.angle_gamma   90.00
#
_symmetry.space_group_name_H-M   'P 1'
#
loop_
_entity.id
_entity.type
_entity.pdbx_description
1 polymer ?
#
loop_
_entity_poly.entity_id
_entity_poly.type
_entity_poly.pdbx_seq_one_letter_code
_entity_poly.pdbx_strand_id
1 'polypeptide(L)'
;METKGGEALPEIVTESVIPRWRVLWTHSNCEQLVCDQLAAKGFDLFLPSVEAWSRRGGVRRLSRVPLFGGYLFLRHAMDKASYLEVYKARGLVRILGERWNQLAVVPDSEIEAIQRFLGSGLPILPYPYLREGQRVRITRGPLAD
;
A
#
# COMPACT_ATOMS: atom_id res chain seq x y z
N MET A 1 -36.21 -27.34 -44.68
CA MET A 1 -35.46 -28.26 -43.80
C MET A 1 -34.40 -27.43 -43.09
N GLU A 2 -34.62 -27.24 -41.79
CA GLU A 2 -33.70 -26.59 -40.85
C GLU A 2 -32.52 -27.51 -40.53
N THR A 3 -31.32 -26.93 -40.40
CA THR A 3 -30.34 -27.14 -39.30
C THR A 3 -29.31 -26.01 -39.43
N LYS A 4 -29.38 -24.94 -38.62
CA LYS A 4 -28.76 -24.81 -37.28
C LYS A 4 -27.38 -25.47 -37.19
N GLY A 5 -26.36 -24.61 -37.22
CA GLY A 5 -24.99 -24.97 -36.92
C GLY A 5 -24.14 -23.72 -36.82
N GLY A 6 -24.60 -22.72 -36.06
CA GLY A 6 -23.73 -21.63 -35.65
C GLY A 6 -22.69 -22.22 -34.71
N GLU A 7 -21.49 -22.45 -35.23
CA GLU A 7 -20.29 -22.66 -34.43
C GLU A 7 -20.00 -21.36 -33.68
N ALA A 8 -20.64 -21.25 -32.52
CA ALA A 8 -20.19 -20.37 -31.46
C ALA A 8 -18.83 -20.89 -31.01
N LEU A 9 -17.77 -20.32 -31.60
CA LEU A 9 -16.46 -20.32 -30.98
C LEU A 9 -16.65 -19.84 -29.54
N PRO A 10 -16.27 -20.61 -28.52
CA PRO A 10 -16.17 -20.04 -27.19
C PRO A 10 -15.08 -18.98 -27.29
N GLU A 11 -15.47 -17.71 -27.28
CA GLU A 11 -14.60 -16.63 -26.85
C GLU A 11 -14.18 -16.99 -25.43
N ILE A 12 -13.09 -17.75 -25.32
CA ILE A 12 -12.35 -17.94 -24.10
C ILE A 12 -11.84 -16.54 -23.81
N VAL A 13 -12.63 -15.78 -23.03
CA VAL A 13 -12.23 -14.53 -22.44
C VAL A 13 -11.04 -14.92 -21.57
N THR A 14 -9.86 -14.88 -22.17
CA THR A 14 -8.60 -14.88 -21.45
C THR A 14 -8.61 -13.52 -20.81
N GLU A 15 -9.29 -13.43 -19.66
CA GLU A 15 -9.25 -12.28 -18.79
C GLU A 15 -7.77 -12.05 -18.53
N SER A 16 -7.19 -11.14 -19.29
CA SER A 16 -5.79 -10.75 -19.16
C SER A 16 -5.69 -10.20 -17.75
N VAL A 17 -5.15 -11.01 -16.82
CA VAL A 17 -5.03 -10.62 -15.42
C VAL A 17 -3.90 -9.61 -15.35
N ILE A 18 -4.22 -8.36 -15.68
CA ILE A 18 -3.24 -7.27 -15.68
C ILE A 18 -2.81 -7.08 -14.22
N PRO A 19 -1.50 -7.11 -13.92
CA PRO A 19 -1.03 -6.85 -12.56
C PRO A 19 -1.41 -5.42 -12.19
N ARG A 20 -2.11 -5.27 -11.08
CA ARG A 20 -2.57 -3.98 -10.55
C ARG A 20 -2.05 -3.80 -9.14
N TRP A 21 -1.72 -2.56 -8.78
CA TRP A 21 -1.40 -2.22 -7.39
C TRP A 21 -2.63 -2.32 -6.51
N ARG A 22 -2.47 -2.98 -5.37
CA ARG A 22 -3.49 -3.19 -4.36
C ARG A 22 -2.90 -2.85 -3.01
N VAL A 23 -3.77 -2.48 -2.09
CA VAL A 23 -3.34 -2.07 -0.75
C VAL A 23 -3.67 -3.17 0.25
N LEU A 24 -2.66 -3.52 1.03
CA LEU A 24 -2.71 -4.43 2.15
C LEU A 24 -2.71 -3.60 3.43
N TRP A 25 -3.63 -3.92 4.32
CA TRP A 25 -3.69 -3.38 5.66
C TRP A 25 -3.12 -4.41 6.64
N THR A 26 -2.01 -4.08 7.28
CA THR A 26 -1.30 -4.91 8.24
C THR A 26 -1.44 -4.33 9.65
N HIS A 27 -1.16 -5.15 10.65
CA HIS A 27 -1.04 -4.67 12.02
C HIS A 27 0.17 -3.74 12.15
N SER A 28 0.11 -2.80 13.09
CA SER A 28 1.22 -1.90 13.40
C SER A 28 2.50 -2.67 13.73
N ASN A 29 3.63 -2.25 13.16
CA ASN A 29 4.96 -2.88 13.25
C ASN A 29 5.09 -4.26 12.59
N CYS A 30 4.07 -4.75 11.91
CA CYS A 30 4.13 -6.00 11.13
C CYS A 30 4.36 -5.75 9.64
N GLU A 31 4.51 -4.50 9.20
CA GLU A 31 4.63 -4.12 7.79
C GLU A 31 5.84 -4.79 7.14
N GLN A 32 7.00 -4.74 7.80
CA GLN A 32 8.24 -5.37 7.33
C GLN A 32 8.12 -6.90 7.31
N LEU A 33 7.55 -7.48 8.38
CA LEU A 33 7.36 -8.93 8.50
C LEU A 33 6.43 -9.48 7.40
N VAL A 34 5.35 -8.77 7.07
CA VAL A 34 4.43 -9.15 5.99
C VAL A 34 5.11 -8.94 4.64
N CYS A 35 5.86 -7.86 4.47
CA CYS A 35 6.64 -7.58 3.27
C CYS A 35 7.63 -8.72 2.97
N ASP A 36 8.44 -9.12 3.95
CA ASP A 36 9.43 -10.19 3.79
C ASP A 36 8.79 -11.55 3.49
N GLN A 37 7.69 -11.89 4.17
CA GLN A 37 6.94 -13.12 3.92
C GLN A 37 6.39 -13.20 2.50
N LEU A 38 5.82 -12.09 2.00
CA LEU A 38 5.23 -12.05 0.66
C LEU A 38 6.33 -11.94 -0.41
N ALA A 39 7.43 -11.22 -0.15
CA ALA A 39 8.58 -11.16 -1.05
C ALA A 39 9.22 -12.53 -1.22
N ALA A 40 9.34 -13.31 -0.15
CA ALA A 40 9.84 -14.69 -0.20
C ALA A 40 8.96 -15.63 -1.05
N LYS A 41 7.68 -15.29 -1.26
CA LYS A 41 6.76 -16.02 -2.14
C LYS A 41 6.79 -15.53 -3.59
N GLY A 42 7.60 -14.51 -3.89
CA GLY A 42 7.74 -13.94 -5.25
C GLY A 42 6.71 -12.86 -5.59
N PHE A 43 6.09 -12.21 -4.61
CA PHE A 43 5.20 -11.08 -4.86
C PHE A 43 5.95 -9.75 -4.97
N ASP A 44 5.54 -8.91 -5.92
CA ASP A 44 6.06 -7.54 -6.07
C ASP A 44 5.42 -6.61 -5.03
N LEU A 45 6.24 -6.12 -4.10
CA LEU A 45 5.76 -5.31 -2.97
C LEU A 45 6.44 -3.95 -2.94
N PHE A 46 5.70 -2.98 -2.42
CA PHE A 46 6.19 -1.64 -2.19
C PHE A 46 5.76 -1.16 -0.80
N LEU A 47 6.75 -0.90 0.06
CA LEU A 47 6.56 -0.36 1.40
C LEU A 47 7.21 1.03 1.48
N PRO A 48 6.41 2.12 1.41
CA PRO A 48 6.95 3.45 1.53
C PRO A 48 7.48 3.65 2.94
N SER A 49 8.80 3.79 3.08
CA SER A 49 9.48 3.95 4.35
C SER A 49 10.47 5.12 4.28
N VAL A 50 10.60 5.84 5.40
CA VAL A 50 11.46 7.01 5.56
C VAL A 50 12.41 6.81 6.72
N GLU A 51 13.56 7.46 6.66
CA GLU A 51 14.54 7.44 7.76
C GLU A 51 14.20 8.52 8.78
N ALA A 52 13.89 8.10 10.01
CA ALA A 52 13.57 8.98 11.11
C ALA A 52 14.55 8.79 12.27
N TRP A 53 14.99 9.90 12.86
CA TRP A 53 15.80 9.87 14.07
C TRP A 53 14.94 9.48 15.28
N SER A 54 15.16 8.29 15.82
CA SER A 54 14.54 7.83 17.05
C SER A 54 15.53 7.96 18.21
N ARG A 55 15.07 8.46 19.37
CA ARG A 55 15.86 8.48 20.60
C ARG A 55 15.31 7.43 21.56
N ARG A 56 16.04 6.33 21.76
CA ARG A 56 15.75 5.33 22.81
C ARG A 56 16.93 5.25 23.77
N GLY A 57 16.65 5.35 25.06
CA GLY A 57 17.69 5.25 26.10
C GLY A 57 18.80 6.30 25.98
N GLY A 58 18.50 7.50 25.50
CA GLY A 58 19.47 8.59 25.34
C GLY A 58 20.26 8.58 24.02
N VAL A 59 20.35 7.44 23.33
CA VAL A 59 21.06 7.29 22.05
C VAL A 59 20.15 7.62 20.87
N ARG A 60 20.64 8.43 19.93
CA ARG A 60 19.97 8.69 18.64
C ARG A 60 20.30 7.54 17.69
N ARG A 61 19.28 6.86 17.18
CA ARG A 61 19.41 5.85 16.14
C ARG A 61 18.56 6.25 14.94
N LEU A 62 19.13 6.12 13.75
CA LEU A 62 18.38 6.25 12.52
C LEU A 62 17.56 4.97 12.33
N SER A 63 16.25 5.10 12.28
CA SER A 63 15.33 3.97 12.11
C SER A 63 14.48 4.21 10.87
N ARG A 64 14.29 3.16 10.06
CA ARG A 64 13.32 3.17 8.97
C ARG A 64 11.93 3.01 9.56
N VAL A 65 11.07 3.99 9.32
CA VAL A 65 9.68 4.01 9.79
C VAL A 65 8.80 4.05 8.54
N PRO A 66 7.71 3.25 8.47
CA PRO A 66 6.78 3.33 7.37
C PRO A 66 6.14 4.73 7.31
N LEU A 67 6.07 5.30 6.11
CA LEU A 67 5.41 6.58 5.86
C LEU A 67 3.91 6.48 6.15
N PHE A 68 3.32 5.36 5.73
CA PHE A 68 1.94 5.00 6.00
C PHE A 68 1.94 3.75 6.90
N GLY A 69 1.89 3.96 8.21
CA GLY A 69 1.83 2.87 9.19
C GLY A 69 0.66 1.94 8.90
N GLY A 70 0.89 0.63 8.93
CA GLY A 70 -0.08 -0.40 8.63
C GLY A 70 -0.42 -0.59 7.15
N TYR A 71 0.18 0.14 6.21
CA TYR A 71 -0.12 -0.01 4.79
C TYR A 71 1.06 -0.57 4.00
N LEU A 72 0.76 -1.54 3.14
CA LEU A 72 1.70 -2.17 2.23
C LEU A 72 1.07 -2.26 0.84
N PHE A 73 1.82 -1.95 -0.22
CA PHE A 73 1.33 -2.02 -1.58
C PHE A 73 1.84 -3.28 -2.25
N LEU A 74 0.96 -3.96 -2.99
CA LEU A 74 1.25 -5.21 -3.70
C LEU A 74 0.85 -5.04 -5.16
N ARG A 75 1.79 -5.24 -6.08
CA ARG A 75 1.49 -5.30 -7.52
C ARG A 75 1.37 -6.75 -7.94
N HIS A 76 0.15 -7.23 -8.14
CA HIS A 76 -0.04 -8.60 -8.60
C HIS A 76 -1.32 -8.79 -9.40
N ALA A 77 -1.26 -9.77 -10.29
CA ALA A 77 -2.42 -10.35 -10.95
C ALA A 77 -3.19 -11.17 -9.91
N MET A 78 -4.23 -10.60 -9.29
CA MET A 78 -4.94 -11.30 -8.21
C MET A 78 -5.88 -12.37 -8.75
N ASP A 79 -5.42 -13.61 -8.62
CA ASP A 79 -6.27 -14.79 -8.69
C ASP A 79 -6.75 -15.20 -7.30
N LYS A 80 -7.77 -16.07 -7.25
CA LYS A 80 -8.29 -16.62 -5.99
C LYS A 80 -7.21 -17.32 -5.15
N ALA A 81 -6.28 -18.01 -5.82
CA ALA A 81 -5.16 -18.68 -5.16
C ALA A 81 -4.16 -17.67 -4.56
N SER A 82 -3.74 -16.67 -5.33
CA SER A 82 -2.84 -15.61 -4.87
C SER A 82 -3.46 -14.78 -3.75
N TYR A 83 -4.76 -14.46 -3.84
CA TYR A 83 -5.49 -13.79 -2.77
C TYR A 83 -5.42 -14.57 -1.45
N LEU A 84 -5.67 -15.88 -1.49
CA LEU A 84 -5.58 -16.72 -0.30
C LEU A 84 -4.15 -16.79 0.24
N GLU A 85 -3.16 -16.83 -0.66
CA GLU A 85 -1.74 -16.90 -0.28
C GLU A 85 -1.25 -15.62 0.41
N VAL A 86 -1.77 -14.47 -0.02
CA VAL A 86 -1.56 -13.18 0.65
C VAL A 86 -2.30 -13.15 1.98
N TYR A 87 -3.54 -13.64 2.02
CA TYR A 87 -4.36 -13.69 3.24
C TYR A 87 -3.74 -14.56 4.36
N LYS A 88 -2.96 -15.59 4.00
CA LYS A 88 -2.22 -16.43 4.95
C LYS A 88 -1.02 -15.72 5.62
N ALA A 89 -0.59 -14.56 5.14
CA ALA A 89 0.56 -13.86 5.70
C ALA A 89 0.31 -13.46 7.17
N ARG A 90 1.25 -13.79 8.05
CA ARG A 90 1.13 -13.46 9.47
C ARG A 90 1.27 -11.96 9.68
N GLY A 91 0.30 -11.34 10.34
CA GLY A 91 0.27 -9.90 10.60
C GLY A 91 -0.52 -9.08 9.58
N LEU A 92 -1.09 -9.72 8.55
CA LEU A 92 -2.07 -9.08 7.67
C LEU A 92 -3.43 -9.01 8.36
N VAL A 93 -4.04 -7.83 8.35
CA VAL A 93 -5.40 -7.62 8.88
C VAL A 93 -6.42 -7.82 7.76
N ARG A 94 -6.19 -7.17 6.62
CA ARG A 94 -7.10 -7.25 5.47
C ARG A 94 -6.43 -6.74 4.19
N ILE A 95 -6.93 -7.17 3.03
CA ILE A 95 -6.67 -6.50 1.75
C ILE A 95 -7.76 -5.45 1.54
N LEU A 96 -7.41 -4.20 1.28
CA LEU A 96 -8.40 -3.14 1.08
C LEU A 96 -9.31 -3.46 -0.10
N GLY A 97 -10.61 -3.34 0.15
CA GLY A 97 -11.67 -3.75 -0.77
C GLY A 97 -12.85 -4.36 -0.02
N GLU A 98 -13.99 -4.45 -0.71
CA GLU A 98 -15.18 -5.09 -0.14
C GLU A 98 -15.10 -6.62 -0.24
N ARG A 99 -14.60 -7.12 -1.37
CA ARG A 99 -14.58 -8.54 -1.74
C ARG A 99 -13.34 -8.86 -2.57
N TRP A 100 -13.01 -10.15 -2.68
CA TRP A 100 -11.86 -10.62 -3.47
C TRP A 100 -11.90 -10.17 -4.95
N ASN A 101 -13.09 -9.95 -5.51
CA ASN A 101 -13.30 -9.46 -6.87
C ASN A 101 -13.38 -7.92 -6.99
N GLN A 102 -13.41 -7.20 -5.86
CA GLN A 102 -13.52 -5.75 -5.81
C GLN A 102 -12.51 -5.18 -4.79
N LEU A 103 -11.24 -5.49 -5.04
CA LEU A 103 -10.15 -4.94 -4.26
C LEU A 103 -9.83 -3.51 -4.70
N ALA A 104 -9.43 -2.68 -3.75
CA ALA A 104 -8.98 -1.33 -4.03
C ALA A 104 -7.76 -1.38 -4.95
N VAL A 105 -7.89 -0.73 -6.11
CA VAL A 105 -6.81 -0.58 -7.09
C VAL A 105 -6.20 0.79 -6.93
N VAL A 106 -4.87 0.82 -6.84
CA VAL A 106 -4.10 2.06 -6.86
C VAL A 106 -3.54 2.25 -8.28
N PRO A 107 -3.69 3.43 -8.89
CA PRO A 107 -3.03 3.73 -10.16
C PRO A 107 -1.51 3.71 -10.01
N ASP A 108 -0.79 3.20 -11.00
CA ASP A 108 0.68 3.21 -11.02
C ASP A 108 1.25 4.63 -10.85
N SER A 109 0.57 5.66 -11.39
CA SER A 109 0.96 7.06 -11.25
C SER A 109 1.05 7.55 -9.80
N GLU A 110 0.17 7.06 -8.92
CA GLU A 110 0.17 7.41 -7.49
C GLU A 110 1.36 6.76 -6.78
N ILE A 111 1.64 5.49 -7.08
CA ILE A 111 2.79 4.76 -6.54
C ILE A 111 4.09 5.41 -7.01
N GLU A 112 4.19 5.76 -8.29
CA GLU A 112 5.33 6.48 -8.85
C GLU A 112 5.53 7.84 -8.20
N ALA A 113 4.45 8.59 -7.94
CA ALA A 113 4.53 9.87 -7.25
C ALA A 113 5.10 9.71 -5.84
N ILE A 114 4.65 8.70 -5.09
CA ILE A 114 5.18 8.38 -3.76
C ILE A 114 6.65 7.96 -3.86
N GLN A 115 7.04 7.14 -4.84
CA GLN A 115 8.43 6.75 -5.05
C GLN A 115 9.34 7.94 -5.37
N ARG A 116 8.92 8.83 -6.26
CA ARG A 116 9.64 10.06 -6.58
C ARG A 116 9.77 10.96 -5.36
N PHE A 117 8.71 11.07 -4.55
CA PHE A 117 8.71 11.84 -3.32
C PHE A 117 9.70 11.28 -2.29
N LEU A 118 9.73 9.96 -2.08
CA LEU A 118 10.71 9.31 -1.20
C LEU A 118 12.15 9.48 -1.71
N GLY A 119 12.36 9.40 -3.02
CA GLY A 119 13.66 9.61 -3.66
C GLY A 119 14.17 11.05 -3.60
N SER A 120 13.29 12.03 -3.42
CA SER A 120 13.66 13.45 -3.36
C SER A 120 14.48 13.83 -2.12
N GLY A 121 14.51 12.97 -1.09
CA GLY A 121 15.28 13.19 0.13
C GLY A 121 14.79 14.38 0.98
N LEU A 122 13.62 14.94 0.67
CA LEU A 122 13.01 15.97 1.50
C LEU A 122 12.75 15.41 2.90
N PRO A 123 12.94 16.21 3.98
CA PRO A 123 12.67 15.76 5.33
C PRO A 123 11.16 15.52 5.50
N ILE A 124 10.76 14.26 5.41
CA ILE A 124 9.37 13.83 5.64
C ILE A 124 9.19 13.68 7.15
N LEU A 125 8.84 14.79 7.79
CA LEU A 125 8.46 14.80 9.19
C LEU A 125 6.95 14.56 9.27
N PRO A 126 6.47 13.50 9.94
CA PRO A 126 5.08 13.48 10.38
C PRO A 126 4.88 14.75 11.20
N TYR A 127 3.91 15.57 10.78
CA TYR A 127 3.71 16.95 11.21
C TYR A 127 4.11 17.14 12.68
N PRO A 128 5.11 17.98 13.02
CA PRO A 128 5.43 18.23 14.41
C PRO A 128 4.18 18.84 15.04
N TYR A 129 3.51 18.06 15.90
CA TYR A 129 2.40 18.58 16.68
C TYR A 129 2.86 19.86 17.38
N LEU A 130 2.00 20.88 17.33
CA LEU A 130 2.23 22.14 18.01
C LEU A 130 2.48 21.86 19.49
N ARG A 131 3.53 22.46 20.04
CA ARG A 131 3.81 22.36 21.47
C ARG A 131 3.03 23.43 22.23
N GLU A 132 2.62 23.12 23.45
CA GLU A 132 2.04 24.12 24.34
C GLU A 132 2.99 25.32 24.50
N GLY A 133 2.43 26.54 24.43
CA GLY A 133 3.20 27.79 24.44
C GLY A 133 3.80 28.20 23.10
N GLN A 134 3.66 27.40 22.03
CA GLN A 134 4.12 27.77 20.70
C GLN A 134 3.20 28.85 20.10
N ARG A 135 3.79 29.97 19.68
CA ARG A 135 3.07 30.99 18.90
C ARG A 135 2.69 30.41 17.54
N VAL A 136 1.41 30.50 17.20
CA VAL A 136 0.86 30.04 15.93
C VAL A 136 0.06 31.14 15.26
N ARG A 137 -0.02 31.10 13.93
CA ARG A 137 -0.87 31.99 13.13
C ARG A 137 -1.93 31.15 12.44
N ILE A 138 -3.19 31.54 12.61
CA ILE A 138 -4.31 30.91 11.91
C ILE A 138 -4.26 31.42 10.47
N THR A 139 -3.94 30.52 9.53
CA THR A 139 -3.77 30.88 8.12
C THR A 139 -5.08 30.78 7.32
N ARG A 140 -6.06 30.02 7.82
CA ARG A 140 -7.38 29.82 7.20
C ARG A 140 -8.44 29.53 8.27
N GLY A 141 -9.66 30.00 8.05
CA GLY A 141 -10.81 29.76 8.94
C GLY A 141 -11.40 31.05 9.52
N PRO A 142 -12.47 30.95 10.33
CA PRO A 142 -13.22 32.11 10.85
C PRO A 142 -12.45 32.95 11.88
N LEU A 143 -11.33 32.44 12.39
CA LEU A 143 -10.40 33.14 13.28
C LEU A 143 -9.07 33.46 12.57
N ALA A 144 -9.02 33.31 11.25
CA ALA A 144 -7.90 33.83 10.47
C ALA A 144 -8.02 35.36 10.47
N ASP A 145 -6.89 36.01 10.73
CA ASP A 145 -6.71 37.44 10.53
C ASP A 145 -6.94 37.80 9.06
#